data_AF-A0A8C7EBT1-F1
#
_entry.id   AF-A0A8C7EBT1-F1
#
_cell.length_a   1.000
_cell.length_b   1.000
_cell.length_c   1.000
_cell.angle_alpha   90.00
_cell.angle_beta   90.00
_cell.angle_gamma   90.00
#
_symmetry.space_group_name_H-M   'P 1'
#
loop_
_entity.id
_entity.type
_entity.pdbx_description
1 polymer ?
#
loop_
_entity_poly.entity_id
_entity_poly.type
_entity_poly.pdbx_seq_one_letter_code
_entity_poly.pdbx_strand_id
1 'polypeptide(L)'
;TAGCPDSLIKELHHFRILGEEQYNRYQRYGAEECLLQMGGVLCPTPGCGAGLLPEPGVRKIVCEPNNGFGCGFVFCRECKDEYHEGECSSVLGAQGAGYVVDEEAAARARWEEASKETIKKTTKPCPSCHVPVEKNGGCMHMKCPRPRCRFEWCWNCGLEWNRTCMGDHWFD
;
A
#
# COMPACT_ATOMS: atom_id res chain seq x y z
N THR A 1 9.65 -0.04 5.09
CA THR A 1 9.62 -0.51 3.68
C THR A 1 11.03 -0.94 3.32
N ALA A 2 11.21 -1.99 2.52
CA ALA A 2 12.52 -2.62 2.24
C ALA A 2 13.47 -1.78 1.36
N GLY A 3 13.38 -0.44 1.39
CA GLY A 3 14.34 0.47 0.78
C GLY A 3 14.41 0.47 -0.76
N CYS A 4 13.62 -0.34 -1.47
CA CYS A 4 13.66 -0.40 -2.93
C CYS A 4 13.12 0.90 -3.57
N PRO A 5 13.79 1.44 -4.60
CA PRO A 5 13.25 2.56 -5.38
C PRO A 5 11.99 2.12 -6.14
N ASP A 6 11.04 3.06 -6.32
CA ASP A 6 9.79 2.89 -7.09
C ASP A 6 8.88 1.71 -6.67
N SER A 7 9.02 1.22 -5.45
CA SER A 7 8.29 0.05 -4.95
C SER A 7 7.10 0.40 -4.05
N LEU A 8 6.54 1.60 -4.19
CA LEU A 8 5.36 2.01 -3.41
C LEU A 8 4.14 1.17 -3.80
N ILE A 9 3.41 0.68 -2.80
CA ILE A 9 2.15 -0.03 -2.99
C ILE A 9 1.15 0.96 -3.62
N LYS A 10 0.66 0.65 -4.82
CA LYS A 10 -0.21 1.56 -5.59
C LYS A 10 -1.68 1.48 -5.18
N GLU A 11 -2.12 0.32 -4.69
CA GLU A 11 -3.52 0.06 -4.35
C GLU A 11 -3.73 0.18 -2.83
N LEU A 12 -4.42 1.25 -2.42
CA LEU A 12 -4.63 1.62 -1.01
C LEU A 12 -5.41 0.56 -0.23
N HIS A 13 -6.26 -0.22 -0.91
CA HIS A 13 -7.07 -1.25 -0.26
C HIS A 13 -6.23 -2.38 0.38
N HIS A 14 -4.97 -2.57 -0.04
CA HIS A 14 -4.06 -3.52 0.60
C HIS A 14 -3.85 -3.19 2.09
N PHE A 15 -3.91 -1.91 2.48
CA PHE A 15 -3.77 -1.51 3.88
C PHE A 15 -4.96 -1.92 4.76
N ARG A 16 -6.10 -2.33 4.19
CA ARG A 16 -7.23 -2.88 4.97
C ARG A 16 -6.88 -4.19 5.68
N ILE A 17 -5.86 -4.91 5.21
CA ILE A 17 -5.35 -6.13 5.85
C ILE A 17 -4.86 -5.86 7.29
N LEU A 18 -4.47 -4.61 7.60
CA LEU A 18 -4.04 -4.19 8.94
C LEU A 18 -5.20 -4.08 9.95
N GLY A 19 -6.45 -4.22 9.50
CA GLY A 19 -7.65 -4.00 10.31
C GLY A 19 -8.13 -2.56 10.30
N GLU A 20 -9.40 -2.34 10.68
CA GLU A 20 -10.07 -1.04 10.54
C GLU A 20 -9.39 0.08 11.32
N GLU A 21 -8.93 -0.16 12.55
CA GLU A 21 -8.27 0.85 13.38
C GLU A 21 -7.00 1.39 12.70
N GLN A 22 -6.14 0.49 12.21
CA GLN A 22 -4.90 0.87 11.55
C GLN A 22 -5.15 1.47 10.16
N TYR A 23 -6.17 1.01 9.45
CA TYR A 23 -6.55 1.59 8.17
C TYR A 23 -7.10 3.02 8.32
N ASN A 24 -7.93 3.28 9.34
CA ASN A 24 -8.41 4.63 9.66
C ASN A 24 -7.23 5.55 10.03
N ARG A 25 -6.26 5.05 10.79
CA ARG A 25 -5.03 5.77 11.11
C ARG A 25 -4.20 6.07 9.86
N TYR A 26 -4.07 5.10 8.95
CA TYR A 26 -3.41 5.29 7.65
C TYR A 26 -4.09 6.37 6.80
N GLN A 27 -5.42 6.34 6.68
CA GLN A 27 -6.17 7.35 5.92
C GLN A 27 -5.99 8.75 6.50
N ARG A 28 -6.00 8.87 7.84
CA ARG A 28 -5.72 10.13 8.53
C ARG A 28 -4.32 10.63 8.22
N TYR A 29 -3.29 9.79 8.33
CA TYR A 29 -1.92 10.18 7.98
C TYR A 29 -1.78 10.56 6.51
N GLY A 30 -2.44 9.86 5.59
CA GLY A 30 -2.43 10.23 4.17
C GLY A 30 -3.01 11.62 3.91
N ALA A 31 -4.11 11.97 4.60
CA ALA A 31 -4.70 13.30 4.52
C ALA A 31 -3.81 14.38 5.16
N GLU A 32 -3.21 14.09 6.32
CA GLU A 32 -2.29 14.97 7.02
C GLU A 32 -1.03 15.27 6.17
N GLU A 33 -0.39 14.25 5.60
CA GLU A 33 0.79 14.39 4.74
C GLU A 33 0.48 15.18 3.47
N CYS A 34 -0.66 14.91 2.82
CA CYS A 34 -1.10 15.68 1.65
C CYS A 34 -1.27 17.17 1.99
N LEU A 35 -1.88 17.46 3.14
CA LEU A 35 -2.06 18.83 3.61
C LEU A 35 -0.72 19.54 3.87
N LEU A 36 0.24 18.85 4.48
CA LEU A 36 1.58 19.38 4.72
C LEU A 36 2.34 19.64 3.40
N GLN A 37 2.22 18.73 2.42
CA GLN A 37 2.81 18.92 1.07
C GLN A 37 2.22 20.13 0.34
N MET A 38 0.95 20.45 0.57
CA MET A 38 0.31 21.66 0.04
C MET A 38 0.67 22.93 0.82
N GLY A 39 1.57 22.87 1.81
CA GLY A 39 1.97 23.99 2.65
C GLY A 39 1.01 24.29 3.81
N GLY A 40 0.07 23.37 4.09
CA GLY A 40 -0.83 23.45 5.22
C GLY A 40 -0.16 23.16 6.55
N VAL A 41 -0.94 23.30 7.63
CA VAL A 41 -0.53 23.01 9.00
C VAL A 41 -1.62 22.29 9.78
N LEU A 42 -1.21 21.42 10.71
CA LEU A 42 -2.12 20.76 11.63
C LEU A 42 -2.25 21.56 12.93
N CYS A 43 -3.46 21.61 13.48
CA CYS A 43 -3.72 22.16 14.80
C CYS A 43 -3.00 21.32 15.88
N PRO A 44 -2.16 21.93 16.74
CA PRO A 44 -1.38 21.21 17.75
C PRO A 44 -2.20 20.82 18.98
N THR A 45 -3.43 21.33 19.13
CA THR A 45 -4.27 21.06 20.30
C THR A 45 -4.59 19.56 20.40
N PRO A 46 -4.27 18.90 21.54
CA PRO A 46 -4.62 17.51 21.77
C PRO A 46 -6.13 17.28 21.58
N GLY A 47 -6.48 16.30 20.76
CA GLY A 47 -7.88 15.98 20.46
C GLY A 47 -8.52 16.80 19.33
N CYS A 48 -7.86 17.83 18.79
CA CYS A 48 -8.33 18.54 17.59
C CYS A 48 -7.68 17.97 16.32
N GLY A 49 -6.42 18.33 16.05
CA GLY A 49 -5.71 17.88 14.84
C GLY A 49 -6.33 18.33 13.52
N ALA A 50 -7.13 19.41 13.52
CA ALA A 50 -7.71 19.96 12.31
C ALA A 50 -6.62 20.39 11.32
N GLY A 51 -6.80 20.04 10.04
CA GLY A 51 -5.94 20.47 8.95
C GLY A 51 -6.33 21.84 8.41
N LEU A 52 -5.38 22.77 8.37
CA LEU A 52 -5.58 24.15 7.95
C LEU A 52 -4.69 24.47 6.76
N LEU A 53 -5.21 25.22 5.78
CA LEU A 53 -4.47 25.71 4.61
C LEU A 53 -4.40 27.25 4.63
N PRO A 54 -3.57 27.84 5.51
CA PRO A 54 -3.39 29.28 5.55
C PRO A 54 -2.54 29.78 4.38
N GLU A 55 -2.69 31.06 4.03
CA GLU A 55 -1.86 31.69 3.01
C GLU A 55 -0.35 31.55 3.33
N PRO A 56 0.51 31.43 2.30
CA PRO A 56 1.95 31.39 2.50
C PRO A 56 2.46 32.64 3.25
N GLY A 57 3.35 32.44 4.22
CA GLY A 57 3.94 33.55 4.99
C GLY A 57 3.12 34.07 6.17
N VAL A 58 1.85 33.64 6.32
CA VAL A 58 1.07 33.95 7.53
C VAL A 58 1.59 33.10 8.69
N ARG A 59 2.07 33.77 9.75
CA ARG A 59 2.62 33.12 10.95
C ARG A 59 1.59 32.89 12.05
N LYS A 60 0.56 33.75 12.12
CA LYS A 60 -0.55 33.64 13.06
C LYS A 60 -1.62 32.73 12.47
N ILE A 61 -1.78 31.53 13.01
CA ILE A 61 -2.76 30.56 12.53
C ILE A 61 -3.92 30.49 13.53
N VAL A 62 -5.15 30.58 13.02
CA VAL A 62 -6.37 30.43 13.83
C VAL A 62 -7.04 29.12 13.42
N CYS A 63 -7.23 28.21 14.38
CA CYS A 63 -8.03 27.01 14.20
C CYS A 63 -9.51 27.37 14.32
N GLU A 64 -10.09 27.93 13.27
CA GLU A 64 -11.45 28.47 13.33
C GLU A 64 -12.51 27.38 13.62
N PRO A 65 -13.43 27.61 14.57
CA PRO A 65 -14.50 26.67 14.89
C PRO A 65 -15.64 26.66 13.85
N ASN A 66 -15.56 27.48 12.80
CA ASN A 66 -16.58 27.48 11.73
C ASN A 66 -16.61 26.11 11.03
N ASN A 67 -17.82 25.59 10.83
CA ASN A 67 -18.13 24.21 10.42
C ASN A 67 -17.88 23.10 11.47
N GLY A 68 -17.59 23.42 12.73
CA GLY A 68 -17.65 22.47 13.86
C GLY A 68 -16.45 21.53 14.04
N PHE A 69 -15.34 21.76 13.34
CA PHE A 69 -14.14 20.91 13.42
C PHE A 69 -12.92 21.58 14.07
N GLY A 70 -12.86 22.91 14.13
CA GLY A 70 -11.77 23.64 14.79
C GLY A 70 -12.02 23.89 16.28
N CYS A 71 -10.94 24.07 17.04
CA CYS A 71 -10.98 24.26 18.50
C CYS A 71 -10.89 25.73 18.96
N GLY A 72 -10.72 26.68 18.04
CA GLY A 72 -10.51 28.09 18.34
C GLY A 72 -9.09 28.48 18.75
N PHE A 73 -8.16 27.52 18.83
CA PHE A 73 -6.79 27.78 19.26
C PHE A 73 -6.02 28.64 18.25
N VAL A 74 -5.26 29.61 18.74
CA VAL A 74 -4.44 30.52 17.93
C VAL A 74 -2.96 30.22 18.20
N PHE A 75 -2.25 29.79 17.17
CA PHE A 75 -0.90 29.26 17.31
C PHE A 75 0.07 29.78 16.24
N CYS A 76 1.36 29.66 16.54
CA CYS A 76 2.44 30.02 15.64
C CYS A 76 2.68 28.90 14.60
N ARG A 77 2.73 29.28 13.31
CA ARG A 77 3.03 28.35 12.20
C ARG A 77 4.32 27.57 12.42
N GLU A 78 5.34 28.21 12.98
CA GLU A 78 6.70 27.66 13.05
C GLU A 78 6.86 26.71 14.24
N CYS A 79 6.77 27.21 15.47
CA CYS A 79 6.99 26.42 16.68
C CYS A 79 5.78 25.58 17.13
N LYS A 80 4.59 25.82 16.57
CA LYS A 80 3.33 25.17 16.96
C LYS A 80 2.88 25.46 18.41
N ASP A 81 3.48 26.45 19.08
CA ASP A 81 3.03 26.97 20.38
C ASP A 81 1.99 28.09 20.22
N GLU A 82 1.46 28.61 21.33
CA GLU A 82 0.58 29.78 21.36
C GLU A 82 1.18 30.94 20.54
N TYR A 83 0.34 31.66 19.81
CA TYR A 83 0.81 32.75 18.96
C TYR A 83 1.53 33.82 19.79
N HIS A 84 2.72 34.17 19.33
CA HIS A 84 3.57 35.18 19.93
C HIS A 84 4.08 36.15 18.85
N GLU A 85 4.56 37.31 19.28
CA GLU A 85 5.31 38.26 18.45
C GLU A 85 6.82 38.03 18.65
N GLY A 86 7.65 38.29 17.63
CA GLY A 86 9.10 38.04 17.70
C GLY A 86 9.50 36.57 17.47
N GLU A 87 10.78 36.24 17.70
CA GLU A 87 11.38 34.94 17.37
C GLU A 87 10.82 33.77 18.21
N CYS A 88 10.87 32.55 17.66
CA CYS A 88 10.47 31.33 18.37
C CYS A 88 11.57 30.88 19.33
N SER A 89 11.19 30.52 20.55
CA SER A 89 12.12 30.13 21.62
C SER A 89 12.65 28.69 21.50
N SER A 90 12.00 27.83 20.71
CA SER A 90 12.27 26.38 20.65
C SER A 90 12.24 25.84 19.22
N VAL A 91 13.39 25.80 18.54
CA VAL A 91 13.53 25.12 17.24
C VAL A 91 13.76 23.63 17.48
N LEU A 92 12.71 22.86 17.77
CA LEU A 92 12.80 21.39 17.73
C LEU A 92 12.72 20.93 16.27
N GLY A 93 13.88 20.96 15.61
CA GLY A 93 14.04 20.53 14.22
C GLY A 93 13.67 19.06 14.01
N ALA A 94 12.88 18.82 12.99
CA ALA A 94 12.53 17.50 12.48
C ALA A 94 13.79 16.71 12.11
N GLN A 95 14.18 15.74 12.95
CA GLN A 95 15.20 14.76 12.60
C GLN A 95 14.53 13.55 11.96
N GLY A 96 14.75 13.39 10.65
CA GLY A 96 14.24 12.25 9.88
C GLY A 96 14.79 10.93 10.42
N ALA A 97 13.90 10.01 10.75
CA ALA A 97 14.26 8.66 11.15
C ALA A 97 14.78 7.88 9.95
N GLY A 98 16.08 7.57 9.93
CA GLY A 98 16.67 6.62 8.99
C GLY A 98 16.18 5.20 9.28
N TYR A 99 15.70 4.48 8.26
CA TYR A 99 15.30 3.09 8.39
C TYR A 99 16.53 2.17 8.24
N VAL A 100 16.74 1.29 9.23
CA VAL A 100 17.74 0.22 9.17
C VAL A 100 17.06 -1.05 8.65
N VAL A 101 17.59 -1.64 7.58
CA VAL A 101 17.09 -2.88 6.98
C VAL A 101 18.16 -3.96 7.14
N ASP A 102 17.79 -5.14 7.65
CA ASP A 102 18.69 -6.29 7.79
C ASP A 102 18.91 -6.96 6.41
N GLU A 103 20.17 -7.02 5.98
CA GLU A 103 20.57 -7.44 4.62
C GLU A 103 20.27 -8.93 4.36
N GLU A 104 20.38 -9.78 5.38
CA GLU A 104 20.12 -11.20 5.29
C GLU A 104 18.61 -11.52 5.23
N ALA A 105 17.80 -10.81 6.02
CA ALA A 105 16.33 -10.85 5.92
C ALA A 105 15.83 -10.34 4.57
N ALA A 106 16.43 -9.26 4.05
CA ALA A 106 16.10 -8.72 2.73
C ALA A 106 16.44 -9.71 1.59
N ALA A 107 17.56 -10.44 1.69
CA ALA A 107 17.93 -11.48 0.73
C ALA A 107 16.95 -12.66 0.72
N ARG A 108 16.53 -13.14 1.91
CA ARG A 108 15.58 -14.26 2.03
C ARG A 108 14.14 -13.91 1.63
N ALA A 109 13.76 -12.63 1.70
CA ALA A 109 12.43 -12.15 1.33
C ALA A 109 12.27 -11.86 -0.18
N ARG A 110 13.32 -12.08 -0.99
CA ARG A 110 13.24 -11.96 -2.45
C ARG A 110 12.36 -13.08 -3.00
N TRP A 111 11.23 -12.69 -3.59
CA TRP A 111 10.27 -13.60 -4.24
C TRP A 111 10.94 -14.50 -5.31
N GLU A 112 11.98 -14.01 -5.98
CA GLU A 112 12.71 -14.78 -6.99
C GLU A 112 13.55 -15.94 -6.42
N GLU A 113 14.10 -15.83 -5.21
CA GLU A 113 15.00 -16.87 -4.67
C GLU A 113 14.25 -17.98 -3.93
N ALA A 114 13.01 -17.71 -3.48
CA ALA A 114 12.06 -18.74 -3.05
C ALA A 114 11.61 -19.67 -4.21
N SER A 115 11.94 -19.33 -5.47
CA SER A 115 11.60 -20.11 -6.67
C SER A 115 12.34 -21.46 -6.77
N LYS A 116 13.38 -21.71 -5.97
CA LYS A 116 14.14 -22.99 -6.04
C LYS A 116 13.32 -24.21 -5.60
N GLU A 117 12.22 -24.04 -4.85
CA GLU A 117 11.26 -25.13 -4.57
C GLU A 117 10.12 -25.22 -5.60
N THR A 118 9.91 -24.20 -6.43
CA THR A 118 8.84 -24.14 -7.45
C THR A 118 9.25 -24.73 -8.80
N ILE A 119 10.35 -25.50 -8.84
CA ILE A 119 10.67 -26.39 -9.98
C ILE A 119 9.64 -27.56 -10.09
N LYS A 120 8.64 -27.61 -9.21
CA LYS A 120 7.58 -28.63 -9.23
C LYS A 120 6.48 -28.26 -10.23
N LYS A 121 6.66 -28.80 -11.45
CA LYS A 121 5.67 -29.13 -12.49
C LYS A 121 5.39 -28.03 -13.51
N THR A 122 6.35 -27.76 -14.38
CA THR A 122 6.14 -27.09 -15.67
C THR A 122 5.29 -27.93 -16.64
N THR A 123 5.12 -29.22 -16.36
CA THR A 123 4.35 -30.17 -17.18
C THR A 123 3.36 -30.95 -16.33
N LYS A 124 2.10 -31.07 -16.79
CA LYS A 124 1.05 -31.90 -16.19
C LYS A 124 0.36 -32.73 -17.27
N PRO A 125 -0.07 -33.97 -16.98
CA PRO A 125 -0.79 -34.79 -17.96
C PRO A 125 -2.20 -34.23 -18.19
N CYS A 126 -2.65 -34.22 -19.45
CA CYS A 126 -4.03 -33.85 -19.78
C CYS A 126 -5.01 -34.81 -19.08
N PRO A 127 -6.07 -34.32 -18.40
CA PRO A 127 -7.04 -35.17 -17.72
C PRO A 127 -7.81 -36.14 -18.62
N SER A 128 -7.94 -35.80 -19.92
CA SER A 128 -8.70 -36.59 -20.89
C SER A 128 -7.84 -37.61 -21.65
N CYS A 129 -6.60 -37.26 -22.04
CA CYS A 129 -5.76 -38.13 -22.87
C CYS A 129 -4.38 -38.46 -22.29
N HIS A 130 -4.08 -37.96 -21.09
CA HIS A 130 -2.83 -38.17 -20.34
C HIS A 130 -1.53 -37.74 -21.03
N VAL A 131 -1.61 -37.12 -22.21
CA VAL A 131 -0.46 -36.52 -22.87
C VAL A 131 0.10 -35.40 -21.99
N PRO A 132 1.43 -35.35 -21.78
CA PRO A 132 2.06 -34.25 -21.05
C PRO A 132 1.81 -32.91 -21.73
N VAL A 133 1.33 -31.92 -20.98
CA VAL A 133 1.08 -30.54 -21.42
C VAL A 133 1.94 -29.61 -20.59
N GLU A 134 2.69 -28.73 -21.25
CA GLU A 134 3.51 -27.70 -20.62
C GLU A 134 2.71 -26.42 -20.37
N LYS A 135 2.92 -25.76 -19.22
CA LYS A 135 2.31 -24.46 -18.91
C LYS A 135 3.17 -23.34 -19.48
N ASN A 136 2.67 -22.67 -20.51
CA ASN A 136 3.40 -21.62 -21.25
C ASN A 136 2.88 -20.20 -20.94
N GLY A 137 2.68 -19.87 -19.66
CA GLY A 137 2.26 -18.53 -19.23
C GLY A 137 1.50 -18.51 -17.91
N GLY A 138 0.90 -17.36 -17.57
CA GLY A 138 0.15 -17.16 -16.32
C GLY A 138 -1.28 -17.71 -16.32
N CYS A 139 -1.86 -18.05 -17.48
CA CYS A 139 -3.25 -18.51 -17.56
C CYS A 139 -3.43 -19.96 -17.04
N MET A 140 -4.47 -20.19 -16.23
CA MET A 140 -4.85 -21.51 -15.75
C MET A 140 -5.73 -22.28 -16.73
N HIS A 141 -6.30 -21.63 -17.74
CA HIS A 141 -7.09 -22.28 -18.79
C HIS A 141 -6.17 -22.93 -19.82
N MET A 142 -6.13 -24.25 -19.80
CA MET A 142 -5.27 -25.04 -20.67
C MET A 142 -6.08 -25.76 -21.72
N LYS A 143 -5.60 -25.71 -22.97
CA LYS A 143 -6.15 -26.50 -24.07
C LYS A 143 -5.17 -27.59 -24.45
N CYS A 144 -5.64 -28.83 -24.47
CA CYS A 144 -4.78 -29.95 -24.87
C CYS A 144 -4.25 -29.73 -26.29
N PRO A 145 -2.92 -29.74 -26.52
CA PRO A 145 -2.34 -29.48 -27.85
C PRO A 145 -2.59 -30.62 -28.82
N ARG A 146 -3.01 -31.80 -28.34
CA ARG A 146 -3.32 -32.96 -29.18
C ARG A 146 -4.56 -32.66 -30.03
N PRO A 147 -4.47 -32.66 -31.38
CA PRO A 147 -5.58 -32.27 -32.25
C PRO A 147 -6.85 -33.12 -32.10
N ARG A 148 -6.70 -34.37 -31.67
CA ARG A 148 -7.80 -35.32 -31.45
C ARG A 148 -8.46 -35.20 -30.06
N CYS A 149 -7.85 -34.48 -29.12
CA CYS A 149 -8.38 -34.30 -27.77
C CYS A 149 -8.96 -32.88 -27.61
N ARG A 150 -8.13 -31.84 -27.78
CA ARG A 150 -8.51 -30.42 -27.62
C ARG A 150 -9.27 -30.09 -26.33
N PHE A 151 -9.22 -30.97 -25.32
CA PHE A 151 -9.90 -30.81 -24.05
C PHE A 151 -9.41 -29.56 -23.34
N GLU A 152 -10.35 -28.78 -22.80
CA GLU A 152 -10.10 -27.53 -22.10
C GLU A 152 -10.24 -27.77 -20.60
N TRP A 153 -9.19 -27.47 -19.84
CA TRP A 153 -9.10 -27.86 -18.45
C TRP A 153 -8.34 -26.84 -17.62
N CYS A 154 -8.62 -26.81 -16.32
CA CYS A 154 -7.92 -25.93 -15.37
C CYS A 154 -6.60 -26.56 -14.94
N TRP A 155 -5.49 -25.84 -15.12
CA TRP A 155 -4.16 -26.27 -14.69
C TRP A 155 -4.09 -26.57 -13.19
N ASN A 156 -4.78 -25.78 -12.36
CA ASN A 156 -4.79 -25.96 -10.91
C ASN A 156 -5.64 -27.17 -10.49
N CYS A 157 -6.90 -27.23 -10.96
CA CYS A 157 -7.86 -28.25 -10.54
C CYS A 157 -7.68 -29.62 -11.24
N GLY A 158 -7.13 -29.66 -12.45
CA GLY A 158 -7.08 -30.89 -13.25
C GLY A 158 -8.44 -31.34 -13.79
N LEU A 159 -9.43 -30.44 -13.82
CA LEU A 159 -10.81 -30.71 -14.25
C LEU A 159 -11.17 -29.86 -15.48
N GLU A 160 -12.32 -30.15 -16.10
CA GLU A 160 -12.87 -29.36 -17.21
C GLU A 160 -12.96 -27.87 -16.83
N TRP A 161 -12.57 -27.01 -17.77
CA TRP A 161 -12.60 -25.56 -17.56
C TRP A 161 -14.03 -25.07 -17.36
N ASN A 162 -14.26 -24.31 -16.29
CA ASN A 162 -15.59 -23.85 -15.91
C ASN A 162 -15.55 -22.44 -15.30
N ARG A 163 -16.74 -21.89 -15.02
CA ARG A 163 -16.89 -20.52 -14.50
C ARG A 163 -16.33 -20.32 -13.10
N THR A 164 -16.31 -21.36 -12.27
CA THR A 164 -15.70 -21.30 -10.93
C THR A 164 -14.19 -21.13 -11.05
N CYS A 165 -13.56 -21.89 -11.96
CA CYS A 165 -12.13 -21.72 -12.24
C CYS A 165 -11.79 -20.32 -12.78
N MET A 166 -12.65 -19.74 -13.61
CA MET A 166 -12.49 -18.34 -14.08
C MET A 166 -12.58 -17.32 -12.93
N GLY A 167 -13.41 -17.54 -11.91
CA GLY A 167 -13.57 -16.60 -10.80
C GLY A 167 -12.45 -16.70 -9.77
N ASP A 168 -12.08 -17.93 -9.42
CA ASP A 168 -11.25 -18.19 -8.23
C ASP A 168 -9.75 -18.18 -8.55
N HIS A 169 -9.35 -18.60 -9.75
CA HIS A 169 -7.94 -18.78 -10.11
C HIS A 169 -7.76 -18.76 -11.63
N TRP A 170 -8.19 -17.68 -12.28
CA TRP A 170 -8.00 -17.52 -13.73
C TRP A 170 -6.52 -17.51 -14.10
N PHE A 171 -5.70 -16.79 -13.32
CA PHE A 171 -4.27 -16.62 -13.53
C PHE A 171 -3.48 -17.02 -12.27
N ASP A 172 -2.20 -17.32 -12.44
CA ASP A 172 -1.20 -17.40 -11.35
C ASP A 172 -0.80 -15.98 -10.91
#